data_AF-A0A849ZMB7-F1
#
_entry.id   AF-A0A849ZMB7-F1
#
_cell.length_a   1.000
_cell.length_b   1.000
_cell.length_c   1.000
_cell.angle_alpha   90.00
_cell.angle_beta   90.00
_cell.angle_gamma   90.00
#
_symmetry.space_group_name_H-M   'P 1'
#
loop_
_entity.id
_entity.type
_entity.pdbx_description
1 polymer ?
#
loop_
_entity_poly.entity_id
_entity_poly.type
_entity_poly.pdbx_seq_one_letter_code
_entity_poly.pdbx_strand_id
1 'polypeptide(L)' 'MLAALSLFAAGIALAWANGANDNFKGVATLFGSGGATYRRALAWATATTFAGSIASVLLAQSLVARFSGRGL' A
#
# COMPACT_ATOMS: atom_id res chain seq x y z
N MET A 1 11.59 23.67 3.60
CA MET A 1 12.35 22.71 2.76
C MET A 1 12.81 21.49 3.55
N LEU A 2 13.60 21.66 4.62
CA LEU A 2 14.08 20.53 5.45
C LEU A 2 12.95 19.66 6.03
N ALA A 3 11.93 20.27 6.64
CA ALA A 3 10.80 19.53 7.20
C ALA A 3 10.05 18.67 6.16
N ALA A 4 9.85 19.19 4.95
CA ALA A 4 9.19 18.44 3.86
C ALA A 4 10.04 17.24 3.42
N LEU A 5 11.36 17.41 3.33
CA LEU A 5 12.28 16.33 2.98
C LEU A 5 12.31 15.25 4.09
N SER A 6 12.30 15.65 5.35
CA SER A 6 12.24 14.72 6.49
C SER A 6 10.93 13.95 6.52
N LEU A 7 9.78 14.61 6.28
CA LEU A 7 8.48 13.93 6.19
C LEU A 7 8.41 12.95 5.03
N PHE A 8 8.98 13.33 3.88
CA PHE A 8 9.04 12.44 2.72
C PHE A 8 9.89 11.20 3.00
N ALA A 9 11.08 11.38 3.57
CA ALA A 9 11.96 10.27 3.96
C ALA A 9 11.31 9.35 5.00
N ALA A 10 10.65 9.93 6.02
CA ALA A 10 9.90 9.17 7.02
C ALA A 10 8.73 8.40 6.39
N GLY A 11 8.02 9.00 5.44
CA GLY A 11 6.95 8.36 4.67
C GLY A 11 7.45 7.16 3.87
N ILE A 12 8.60 7.29 3.20
CA ILE A 12 9.24 6.17 2.49
C ILE A 12 9.62 5.06 3.47
N ALA A 13 10.27 5.40 4.59
CA ALA A 13 10.69 4.42 5.59
C ALA A 13 9.49 3.66 6.17
N LEU A 14 8.40 4.38 6.49
CA LEU A 14 7.16 3.81 6.98
C LEU A 14 6.51 2.88 5.93
N ALA A 15 6.43 3.32 4.68
CA ALA A 15 5.88 2.51 3.59
C ALA A 15 6.69 1.24 3.36
N TRP A 16 8.03 1.32 3.45
CA TRP A 16 8.92 0.16 3.33
C TRP A 16 8.73 -0.82 4.48
N ALA A 17 8.74 -0.35 5.73
CA ALA A 17 8.59 -1.20 6.91
C ALA A 17 7.23 -1.92 6.91
N ASN A 18 6.15 -1.19 6.62
CA ASN A 18 4.80 -1.76 6.53
C ASN A 18 4.68 -2.71 5.34
N GLY A 19 5.22 -2.34 4.18
CA GLY A 19 5.24 -3.20 3.00
C GLY A 19 5.97 -4.52 3.26
N ALA A 20 7.12 -4.49 3.92
CA ALA A 20 7.85 -5.71 4.27
C ALA A 20 7.07 -6.61 5.25
N ASN A 21 6.37 -6.04 6.22
CA ASN A 21 5.62 -6.77 7.23
C ASN A 21 4.28 -7.33 6.71
N ASP A 22 3.54 -6.53 5.94
CA ASP A 22 2.13 -6.82 5.63
C ASP A 22 1.90 -7.37 4.22
N ASN A 23 2.78 -7.09 3.26
CA ASN A 23 2.55 -7.45 1.86
C ASN A 23 2.30 -8.96 1.70
N PHE A 24 3.14 -9.81 2.32
CA PHE A 24 2.97 -11.26 2.20
C PHE A 24 1.77 -11.81 3.00
N LYS A 25 1.27 -11.09 4.01
CA LYS A 25 0.09 -11.52 4.77
C LYS A 25 -1.14 -11.63 3.87
N GLY A 26 -1.27 -10.76 2.86
CA GLY A 26 -2.36 -10.79 1.88
C GLY A 26 -2.39 -12.03 0.98
N VAL A 27 -1.30 -12.80 0.90
CA VAL A 27 -1.19 -14.02 0.09
C VAL A 27 -0.85 -15.26 0.93
N ALA A 28 -0.91 -15.15 2.25
CA ALA A 28 -0.52 -16.24 3.15
C ALA A 28 -1.34 -17.52 2.91
N THR A 29 -2.62 -17.40 2.59
CA THR A 29 -3.50 -18.53 2.26
C THR A 29 -3.21 -19.10 0.86
N LEU A 30 -2.88 -18.26 -0.13
CA LEU A 30 -2.48 -18.70 -1.47
C LEU A 30 -1.18 -19.52 -1.42
N PHE A 31 -0.21 -19.11 -0.60
CA PHE A 31 1.01 -19.88 -0.35
C PHE A 31 0.74 -21.12 0.50
N GLY A 32 0.03 -20.97 1.63
CA GLY A 32 -0.22 -22.04 2.58
C GLY A 32 -1.09 -23.19 2.04
N SER A 33 -1.94 -22.91 1.05
CA SER A 33 -2.73 -23.93 0.35
C SER A 33 -1.94 -24.71 -0.72
N GLY A 34 -0.70 -24.33 -1.01
CA GLY A 34 0.09 -24.92 -2.10
C GLY A 34 -0.28 -24.42 -3.50
N GLY A 35 -1.23 -23.47 -3.63
CA GLY A 35 -1.67 -22.93 -4.92
C GLY A 35 -0.62 -22.07 -5.64
N ALA A 36 0.39 -21.57 -4.91
CA ALA A 36 1.53 -20.86 -5.49
C ALA A 36 2.83 -21.16 -4.74
N THR A 37 3.95 -21.18 -5.46
CA THR A 37 5.28 -21.16 -4.83
C THR A 37 5.50 -19.83 -4.12
N TYR A 38 6.40 -19.80 -3.14
CA TYR A 38 6.74 -18.57 -2.39
C TYR A 38 6.99 -17.36 -3.31
N ARG A 39 7.81 -17.54 -4.36
CA ARG A 39 8.12 -16.46 -5.33
C ARG A 39 6.90 -15.98 -6.10
N ARG A 40 6.00 -16.89 -6.49
CA ARG A 40 4.75 -16.53 -7.19
C ARG A 40 3.78 -15.82 -6.26
N ALA A 41 3.62 -16.29 -5.03
CA ALA A 41 2.80 -15.63 -4.02
C ALA A 41 3.33 -14.22 -3.72
N LEU A 42 4.65 -14.06 -3.53
CA LEU A 42 5.28 -12.76 -3.28
C LEU A 42 5.13 -11.80 -4.47
N ALA A 43 5.23 -12.31 -5.70
CA ALA A 43 4.98 -11.53 -6.90
C ALA A 43 3.52 -11.03 -6.96
N TRP A 44 2.56 -11.91 -6.64
CA TRP A 44 1.14 -11.54 -6.54
C TRP A 44 0.89 -10.48 -5.48
N ALA A 45 1.43 -10.67 -4.27
CA ALA A 45 1.33 -9.69 -3.19
C ALA A 45 1.82 -8.31 -3.63
N THR A 46 3.03 -8.25 -4.21
CA THR A 46 3.62 -6.99 -4.66
C THR A 46 2.80 -6.33 -5.77
N ALA A 47 2.34 -7.11 -6.75
CA ALA A 47 1.55 -6.61 -7.87
C ALA A 47 0.19 -6.05 -7.39
N THR A 48 -0.51 -6.76 -6.50
CA THR A 48 -1.82 -6.32 -6.01
C THR A 48 -1.72 -5.16 -5.02
N THR A 49 -0.69 -5.10 -4.18
CA THR A 49 -0.40 -3.94 -3.32
C THR A 49 -0.11 -2.69 -4.16
N PHE A 50 0.68 -2.82 -5.22
CA PHE A 50 0.94 -1.71 -6.14
C PHE A 50 -0.32 -1.25 -6.87
N ALA A 51 -1.11 -2.18 -7.42
CA ALA A 51 -2.38 -1.86 -8.06
C ALA A 51 -3.37 -1.20 -7.09
N GLY A 52 -3.49 -1.72 -5.87
CA GLY A 52 -4.30 -1.15 -4.79
C GLY A 52 -3.85 0.26 -4.40
N SER A 53 -2.55 0.52 -4.39
CA SER A 53 -2.00 1.87 -4.14
C SER A 53 -2.40 2.86 -5.22
N ILE A 54 -2.32 2.47 -6.50
CA ILE A 54 -2.81 3.30 -7.62
C ILE A 54 -4.31 3.55 -7.48
N ALA A 55 -5.10 2.49 -7.28
CA ALA A 55 -6.54 2.60 -7.10
C ALA A 55 -6.90 3.52 -5.92
N SER A 56 -6.18 3.42 -4.81
CA SER A 56 -6.36 4.29 -3.64
C SER A 56 -6.14 5.75 -3.98
N VAL A 57 -5.11 6.10 -4.77
CA VAL A 57 -4.88 7.49 -5.19
C VAL A 57 -6.02 8.02 -6.07
N LEU A 58 -6.55 7.18 -6.97
CA LEU A 58 -7.68 7.55 -7.83
C LEU A 58 -8.96 7.76 -7.02
N LEU A 59 -9.26 6.85 -6.10
CA LEU A 59 -10.47 6.90 -5.27
C LEU A 59 -10.39 7.98 -4.18
N ALA A 60 -9.20 8.21 -3.61
CA ALA A 60 -9.00 9.20 -2.55
C ALA A 60 -9.35 10.62 -2.99
N GLN A 61 -9.23 10.96 -4.28
CA GLN A 61 -9.64 12.28 -4.79
C GLN A 61 -11.13 12.55 -4.53
N SER A 62 -11.98 11.54 -4.75
CA SER A 62 -13.42 11.64 -4.48
C SER A 62 -13.74 11.77 -2.99
N LEU A 63 -13.00 11.04 -2.15
CA LEU A 63 -13.12 11.11 -0.68
C LEU A 63 -12.69 12.48 -0.16
N VAL A 64 -11.54 12.99 -0.61
CA VAL A 64 -11.07 14.33 -0.24
C VAL A 64 -12.08 15.39 -0.67
N ALA A 65 -12.64 15.32 -1.88
CA ALA A 65 -13.68 16.26 -2.29
C ALA A 65 -14.91 16.21 -1.36
N ARG A 66 -15.36 15.00 -1.00
CA ARG A 66 -16.53 14.76 -0.13
C ARG A 66 -16.31 15.20 1.32
N PHE A 67 -15.09 15.05 1.83
CA PHE A 67 -14.72 15.28 3.23
C PHE A 67 -13.82 16.51 3.44
N SER A 68 -13.63 17.35 2.43
CA SER A 68 -12.82 18.58 2.49
C SER A 68 -13.40 19.69 3.38
N GLY A 69 -14.49 19.43 4.10
CA GLY A 69 -15.00 20.34 5.13
C GLY A 69 -15.54 21.67 4.62
N ARG A 70 -15.87 21.82 3.32
CA ARG A 70 -16.48 23.06 2.76
C ARG A 70 -17.94 23.32 3.20
N GLY A 71 -18.38 22.72 4.31
CA GLY A 71 -19.74 22.81 4.85
C GLY A 71 -19.82 22.87 6.37
N LEU A 72 -18.70 23.20 7.04
CA LEU A 72 -18.67 23.79 8.38
C LEU A 72 -18.07 25.19 8.25
#